data_AF-A0A0M3K3Y8-F1
#
_entry.id   AF-A0A0M3K3Y8-F1
#
_cell.length_a   1.000
_cell.length_b   1.000
_cell.length_c   1.000
_cell.angle_alpha   90.00
_cell.angle_beta   90.00
_cell.angle_gamma   90.00
#
_symmetry.space_group_name_H-M   'P 1'
#
loop_
_entity.id
_entity.type
_entity.pdbx_description
1 polymer ?
#
loop_
_entity_poly.entity_id
_entity_poly.type
_entity_poly.pdbx_seq_one_letter_code
_entity_poly.pdbx_strand_id
1 'polypeptide(L)'
;MKRVEGVPKKEVMSGEERAKLAKKLDEDLDVFIESLASQKKSNDERKPFDFDEWCRDLDQHPAFMTELKADEHGEYSEAVQALQALKYDQSEKEDRLEKAEWSKEEGNKHFRFKKYRWAIDCYTNGIKEMSTDRNINSILFGNRAAANVHLGNLRSAARDCVFARRFDPTNLKVIIRCAECLIKMGYGKQCIDWIDSSKTLLDETLEESIQKDDEKGIEFLNRFFLNYDLL
;
A
#
# COMPACT_ATOMS: atom_id res chain seq x y z
N MET A 1 -8.87 20.94 -37.11
CA MET A 1 -7.72 21.34 -36.28
C MET A 1 -7.63 22.86 -36.26
N LYS A 2 -8.15 23.52 -35.20
CA LYS A 2 -8.01 24.98 -35.04
C LYS A 2 -6.71 25.27 -34.28
N ARG A 3 -5.90 26.16 -34.87
CA ARG A 3 -4.57 26.59 -34.44
C ARG A 3 -4.72 27.45 -33.17
N VAL A 4 -4.08 27.08 -32.07
CA VAL A 4 -4.12 27.84 -30.81
C VAL A 4 -3.29 29.12 -30.99
N GLU A 5 -3.93 30.27 -30.85
CA GLU A 5 -3.33 31.59 -30.95
C GLU A 5 -2.34 31.83 -29.80
N GLY A 6 -1.26 32.57 -30.10
CA GLY A 6 -0.10 32.71 -29.25
C GLY A 6 -0.37 33.42 -27.91
N VAL A 7 0.29 32.92 -26.86
CA VAL A 7 0.36 33.56 -25.55
C VAL A 7 1.02 34.95 -25.70
N PRO A 8 0.46 36.03 -25.13
CA PRO A 8 1.07 37.36 -25.20
C PRO A 8 2.42 37.34 -24.47
N LYS A 9 3.48 37.73 -25.18
CA LYS A 9 4.83 37.91 -24.57
C LYS A 9 4.73 39.05 -23.56
N LYS A 10 5.06 38.76 -22.28
CA LYS A 10 5.23 39.80 -21.25
C LYS A 10 6.25 40.83 -21.73
N GLU A 11 5.87 42.10 -21.71
CA GLU A 11 6.79 43.20 -22.00
C GLU A 11 7.96 43.17 -21.02
N VAL A 12 9.18 43.13 -21.57
CA VAL A 12 10.40 43.02 -20.78
C VAL A 12 10.70 44.41 -20.21
N MET A 13 10.40 44.63 -18.93
CA MET A 13 10.69 45.90 -18.24
C MET A 13 12.12 46.37 -18.50
N SER A 14 12.28 47.65 -18.83
CA SER A 14 13.59 48.26 -19.10
C SER A 14 14.46 48.26 -17.84
N GLY A 15 15.78 48.33 -17.99
CA GLY A 15 16.70 48.33 -16.84
C GLY A 15 16.46 49.51 -15.88
N GLU A 16 16.02 50.65 -16.41
CA GLU A 16 15.71 51.84 -15.61
C GLU A 16 14.41 51.68 -14.80
N GLU A 17 13.39 51.06 -15.39
CA GLU A 17 12.12 50.75 -14.70
C GLU A 17 12.33 49.73 -13.58
N ARG A 18 13.19 48.73 -13.78
CA ARG A 18 13.55 47.76 -12.75
C ARG A 18 14.26 48.42 -11.57
N ALA A 19 15.16 49.36 -11.84
CA ALA A 19 15.87 50.10 -10.80
C ALA A 19 14.91 51.00 -9.99
N LYS A 20 13.96 51.67 -10.67
CA LYS A 20 12.92 52.48 -9.99
C LYS A 20 11.98 51.61 -9.14
N LEU A 21 11.58 50.45 -9.66
CA LEU A 21 10.73 49.51 -8.92
C LEU A 21 11.45 48.93 -7.70
N ALA A 22 12.72 48.55 -7.84
CA ALA A 22 13.53 48.06 -6.72
C ALA A 22 13.64 49.11 -5.61
N LYS A 23 13.94 50.37 -5.97
CA LYS A 23 14.02 51.46 -5.01
C LYS A 23 12.70 51.70 -4.28
N LYS A 24 11.57 51.67 -4.99
CA LYS A 24 10.25 51.80 -4.37
C LYS A 24 9.96 50.64 -3.41
N LEU A 25 10.36 49.42 -3.78
CA LEU A 25 10.14 48.24 -2.95
C LEU A 25 10.96 48.31 -1.64
N ASP A 26 12.19 48.82 -1.72
CA ASP A 26 13.02 49.04 -0.52
C ASP A 26 12.38 50.10 0.40
N GLU A 27 11.90 51.21 -0.16
CA GLU A 27 11.20 52.27 0.59
C GLU A 27 9.91 51.75 1.25
N ASP A 28 9.09 50.96 0.51
CA ASP A 28 7.87 50.36 1.04
C ASP A 28 8.17 49.32 2.14
N LEU A 29 9.30 48.60 2.03
CA LEU A 29 9.73 47.62 3.03
C LEU A 29 10.16 48.29 4.34
N ASP A 30 10.90 49.39 4.28
CA ASP A 30 11.32 50.14 5.46
C ASP A 30 10.11 50.66 6.25
N VAL A 31 9.11 51.21 5.54
CA VAL A 31 7.85 51.67 6.15
C VAL A 31 7.09 50.52 6.82
N PHE A 32 7.07 49.33 6.18
CA PHE A 32 6.43 48.16 6.76
C PHE A 32 7.12 47.66 8.03
N ILE A 33 8.46 47.65 8.05
CA ILE A 33 9.25 47.26 9.22
C ILE A 33 9.04 48.25 10.38
N GLU A 34 9.01 49.55 10.10
CA GLU A 34 8.75 50.58 11.10
C GLU A 34 7.33 50.47 11.71
N SER A 35 6.34 50.10 10.88
CA SER A 35 4.97 49.83 11.33
C SER A 35 4.92 48.65 12.31
N LEU A 36 5.59 47.53 11.98
CA LEU A 36 5.66 46.36 12.85
C LEU A 36 6.41 46.66 14.16
N ALA A 37 7.51 47.41 14.10
CA ALA A 37 8.26 47.82 15.29
C ALA A 37 7.42 48.71 16.21
N SER A 38 6.57 49.57 15.63
CA SER A 38 5.66 50.44 16.36
C SER A 38 4.50 49.67 17.01
N GLN A 39 3.94 48.66 16.32
CA GLN A 39 2.94 47.74 16.90
C GLN A 39 3.50 46.89 18.04
N LYS A 40 4.78 46.47 17.94
CA LYS A 40 5.43 45.71 19.02
C LYS A 40 5.65 46.54 20.28
N LYS A 41 5.89 47.85 20.15
CA LYS A 41 6.05 48.76 21.30
C LYS A 41 4.75 49.02 22.06
N SER A 42 3.57 48.88 21.44
CA SER A 42 2.29 49.13 22.09
C SER A 42 1.68 47.90 22.80
N ASN A 43 2.23 46.70 22.62
CA ASN A 43 1.55 45.45 22.99
C ASN A 43 2.34 44.50 23.93
N ASP A 44 3.36 44.98 24.65
CA ASP A 44 4.19 44.11 25.52
C ASP A 44 4.08 44.49 27.01
N GLU A 45 2.85 44.64 27.53
CA GLU A 45 2.62 44.25 28.93
C GLU A 45 2.56 42.73 28.95
N ARG A 46 3.72 42.07 29.07
CA ARG A 46 3.75 40.61 29.28
C ARG A 46 2.91 40.31 30.51
N LYS A 47 1.79 39.61 30.31
CA LYS A 47 0.99 39.11 31.42
C LYS A 47 1.91 38.33 32.37
N PRO A 48 1.76 38.49 33.70
CA PRO A 48 2.42 37.62 34.66
C PRO A 48 2.15 36.17 34.30
N PHE A 49 3.17 35.31 34.39
CA PHE A 49 3.01 33.89 34.10
C PHE A 49 1.98 33.28 35.07
N ASP A 50 0.87 32.81 34.51
CA ASP A 50 -0.16 32.06 35.22
C ASP A 50 0.00 30.57 34.88
N PHE A 51 0.28 29.77 35.90
CA PHE A 51 0.50 28.34 35.74
C PHE A 51 -0.79 27.60 35.36
N ASP A 52 -1.94 28.05 35.87
CA ASP A 52 -3.22 27.39 35.61
C ASP A 52 -3.71 27.70 34.18
N GLU A 53 -3.50 28.93 33.70
CA GLU A 53 -3.75 29.31 32.29
C GLU A 53 -2.81 28.51 31.37
N TRP A 54 -1.53 28.38 31.72
CA TRP A 54 -0.54 27.63 30.94
C TRP A 54 -0.86 26.14 30.85
N CYS A 55 -1.24 25.48 31.96
CA CYS A 55 -1.66 24.08 31.94
C CYS A 55 -2.91 23.88 31.08
N ARG A 56 -3.89 24.79 31.17
CA ARG A 56 -5.12 24.73 30.36
C ARG A 56 -4.83 24.87 28.87
N ASP A 57 -3.88 25.71 28.49
CA ASP A 57 -3.46 25.88 27.09
C ASP A 57 -2.67 24.66 26.60
N LEU A 58 -1.84 24.07 27.46
CA LEU A 58 -1.07 22.87 27.15
C LEU A 58 -1.96 21.63 27.02
N ASP A 59 -2.98 21.49 27.87
CA ASP A 59 -3.99 20.43 27.79
C ASP A 59 -4.91 20.57 26.58
N GLN A 60 -5.12 21.79 26.08
CA GLN A 60 -5.83 22.05 24.82
C GLN A 60 -4.95 21.80 23.59
N HIS A 61 -3.63 21.75 23.75
CA HIS A 61 -2.73 21.57 22.64
C HIS A 61 -2.76 20.10 22.16
N PRO A 62 -3.02 19.83 20.86
CA PRO A 62 -3.24 18.47 20.35
C PRO A 62 -2.04 17.53 20.50
N ALA A 63 -0.83 18.06 20.69
CA ALA A 63 0.36 17.25 20.94
C ALA A 63 0.48 16.74 22.40
N PHE A 64 -0.22 17.35 23.36
CA PHE A 64 -0.07 17.06 24.79
C PHE A 64 -1.39 16.72 25.50
N MET A 65 -2.53 16.84 24.80
CA MET A 65 -3.86 16.49 25.31
C MET A 65 -3.96 15.00 25.70
N THR A 66 -4.32 14.73 26.95
CA THR A 66 -4.44 13.37 27.51
C THR A 66 -5.77 12.68 27.19
N GLU A 67 -6.84 13.44 26.95
CA GLU A 67 -8.19 12.95 26.68
C GLU A 67 -8.82 13.73 25.53
N LEU A 68 -9.35 13.06 24.50
CA LEU A 68 -10.13 13.74 23.47
C LEU A 68 -11.52 14.08 24.01
N LYS A 69 -11.82 15.37 24.15
CA LYS A 69 -13.16 15.87 24.49
C LYS A 69 -13.83 16.36 23.22
N ALA A 70 -14.95 15.75 22.88
CA ALA A 70 -15.83 16.26 21.84
C ALA A 70 -16.51 17.55 22.34
N ASP A 71 -16.84 18.45 21.43
CA ASP A 71 -17.67 19.62 21.73
C ASP A 71 -19.10 19.21 22.11
N GLU A 72 -19.95 20.20 22.43
CA GLU A 72 -21.36 19.98 22.78
C GLU A 72 -22.18 19.34 21.64
N HIS A 73 -21.65 19.31 20.42
CA HIS A 73 -22.23 18.68 19.24
C HIS A 73 -21.66 17.29 18.94
N GLY A 74 -20.70 16.82 19.73
CA GLY A 74 -20.05 15.53 19.54
C GLY A 74 -18.94 15.54 18.48
N GLU A 75 -18.53 16.72 17.99
CA GLU A 75 -17.45 16.87 17.02
C GLU A 75 -16.12 17.23 17.69
N TYR A 76 -15.02 16.79 17.10
CA TYR A 76 -13.68 17.13 17.57
C TYR A 76 -13.19 18.43 16.91
N SER A 77 -12.21 19.11 17.51
CA SER A 77 -11.56 20.27 16.90
C SER A 77 -11.05 19.96 15.48
N GLU A 78 -11.11 20.94 14.56
CA GLU A 78 -10.64 20.80 13.16
C GLU A 78 -9.23 20.22 13.06
N ALA A 79 -8.31 20.62 13.96
CA ALA A 79 -6.95 20.07 14.00
C ALA A 79 -6.94 18.58 14.36
N VAL A 80 -7.80 18.15 15.28
CA VAL A 80 -7.95 16.75 15.67
C VAL A 80 -8.61 15.94 14.55
N GLN A 81 -9.59 16.50 13.86
CA GLN A 81 -10.20 15.88 12.68
C GLN A 81 -9.19 15.73 11.54
N ALA A 82 -8.35 16.74 11.27
CA ALA A 82 -7.28 16.67 10.27
C ALA A 82 -6.22 15.61 10.63
N LEU A 83 -5.83 15.53 11.91
CA LEU A 83 -4.93 14.47 12.40
C LEU A 83 -5.56 13.08 12.34
N GLN A 84 -6.86 12.96 12.61
CA GLN A 84 -7.61 11.72 12.48
C GLN A 84 -7.70 11.29 11.01
N ALA A 85 -7.91 12.24 10.09
CA ALA A 85 -7.88 11.98 8.65
C ALA A 85 -6.51 11.50 8.18
N LEU A 86 -5.41 12.09 8.66
CA LEU A 86 -4.05 11.62 8.36
C LEU A 86 -3.78 10.21 8.92
N LYS A 87 -4.23 9.91 10.14
CA LYS A 87 -4.00 8.61 10.78
C LYS A 87 -4.81 7.47 10.14
N TYR A 88 -6.01 7.78 9.66
CA TYR A 88 -6.92 6.81 9.05
C TYR A 88 -7.09 7.02 7.55
N ASP A 89 -6.12 7.67 6.90
CA ASP A 89 -6.18 7.96 5.49
C ASP A 89 -6.33 6.65 4.69
N GLN A 90 -7.34 6.58 3.84
CA GLN A 90 -7.51 5.46 2.92
C GLN A 90 -6.33 5.40 1.92
N SER A 91 -5.61 6.51 1.72
CA SER A 91 -4.37 6.56 0.95
C SER A 91 -3.35 5.53 1.41
N GLU A 92 -3.13 5.29 2.71
CA GLU A 92 -2.11 4.31 3.10
C GLU A 92 -2.47 2.88 2.69
N LYS A 93 -3.77 2.54 2.66
CA LYS A 93 -4.24 1.21 2.23
C LYS A 93 -4.12 1.08 0.71
N GLU A 94 -4.53 2.11 -0.02
CA GLU A 94 -4.42 2.18 -1.47
C GLU A 94 -2.95 2.14 -1.92
N ASP A 95 -2.07 2.84 -1.22
CA ASP A 95 -0.63 2.84 -1.46
C ASP A 95 0.00 1.46 -1.26
N ARG A 96 -0.38 0.74 -0.19
CA ARG A 96 0.13 -0.64 0.04
C ARG A 96 -0.36 -1.61 -1.03
N LEU A 97 -1.59 -1.44 -1.49
CA LEU A 97 -2.14 -2.21 -2.60
C LEU A 97 -1.36 -1.94 -3.89
N GLU A 98 -1.19 -0.68 -4.26
CA GLU A 98 -0.47 -0.26 -5.47
C GLU A 98 0.99 -0.76 -5.45
N LYS A 99 1.69 -0.64 -4.32
CA LYS A 99 3.06 -1.16 -4.15
C LYS A 99 3.14 -2.68 -4.32
N ALA A 100 2.14 -3.41 -3.79
CA ALA A 100 2.07 -4.86 -3.94
C ALA A 100 1.82 -5.25 -5.41
N GLU A 101 0.96 -4.51 -6.11
CA GLU A 101 0.69 -4.74 -7.54
C GLU A 101 1.88 -4.41 -8.43
N TRP A 102 2.55 -3.29 -8.17
CA TRP A 102 3.79 -2.94 -8.86
C TRP A 102 4.85 -4.05 -8.68
N SER A 103 5.01 -4.54 -7.46
CA SER A 103 5.94 -5.64 -7.15
C SER A 103 5.56 -6.94 -7.85
N LYS A 104 4.25 -7.24 -7.96
CA LYS A 104 3.71 -8.37 -8.73
C LYS A 104 4.09 -8.26 -10.20
N GLU A 105 3.89 -7.10 -10.80
CA GLU A 105 4.21 -6.85 -12.22
C GLU A 105 5.70 -6.95 -12.50
N GLU A 106 6.54 -6.33 -11.67
CA GLU A 106 7.99 -6.36 -11.83
C GLU A 106 8.54 -7.79 -11.66
N GLY A 107 8.05 -8.51 -10.65
CA GLY A 107 8.36 -9.92 -10.47
C GLY A 107 7.96 -10.76 -11.69
N ASN A 108 6.80 -10.50 -12.28
CA ASN A 108 6.33 -11.19 -13.49
C ASN A 108 7.23 -10.89 -14.71
N LYS A 109 7.73 -9.66 -14.85
CA LYS A 109 8.72 -9.34 -15.90
C LYS A 109 9.98 -10.17 -15.71
N HIS A 110 10.56 -10.19 -14.52
CA HIS A 110 11.75 -11.00 -14.23
C HIS A 110 11.51 -12.50 -14.41
N PHE A 111 10.33 -13.00 -14.04
CA PHE A 111 9.95 -14.39 -14.25
C PHE A 111 9.94 -14.76 -15.74
N ARG A 112 9.37 -13.91 -16.60
CA ARG A 112 9.38 -14.10 -18.06
C ARG A 112 10.79 -14.13 -18.64
N PHE A 113 11.72 -13.34 -18.08
CA PHE A 113 13.14 -13.37 -18.44
C PHE A 113 13.93 -14.51 -17.79
N LYS A 114 13.28 -15.46 -17.12
CA LYS A 114 13.89 -16.58 -16.38
C LYS A 114 14.88 -16.14 -15.28
N LYS A 115 14.78 -14.88 -14.84
CA LYS A 115 15.56 -14.34 -13.71
C LYS A 115 14.84 -14.65 -12.40
N TYR A 116 14.73 -15.94 -12.07
CA TYR A 116 13.88 -16.41 -10.96
C TYR A 116 14.29 -15.85 -9.59
N ARG A 117 15.60 -15.64 -9.36
CA ARG A 117 16.09 -15.07 -8.09
C ARG A 117 15.58 -13.64 -7.89
N TRP A 118 15.64 -12.83 -8.95
CA TRP A 118 15.18 -11.44 -8.93
C TRP A 118 13.65 -11.38 -8.82
N ALA A 119 12.95 -12.29 -9.49
CA ALA A 119 11.50 -12.42 -9.35
C ALA A 119 11.10 -12.71 -7.89
N ILE A 120 11.82 -13.60 -7.20
CA ILE A 120 11.59 -13.90 -5.77
C ILE A 120 11.77 -12.66 -4.90
N ASP A 121 12.80 -11.85 -5.15
CA ASP A 121 13.05 -10.64 -4.37
C ASP A 121 11.91 -9.62 -4.58
N CYS A 122 11.47 -9.40 -5.81
CA CYS A 122 10.32 -8.55 -6.12
C CYS A 122 9.04 -9.05 -5.43
N TYR A 123 8.70 -10.34 -5.55
CA TYR A 123 7.51 -10.87 -4.88
C TYR A 123 7.62 -10.80 -3.35
N THR A 124 8.82 -10.98 -2.80
CA THR A 124 9.05 -10.86 -1.36
C THR A 124 8.86 -9.43 -0.88
N ASN A 125 9.24 -8.43 -1.66
CA ASN A 125 8.95 -7.03 -1.34
C ASN A 125 7.44 -6.77 -1.39
N GLY A 126 6.73 -7.27 -2.40
CA GLY A 126 5.27 -7.16 -2.45
C GLY A 126 4.57 -7.82 -1.25
N ILE A 127 5.07 -8.97 -0.78
CA ILE A 127 4.54 -9.66 0.40
C ILE A 127 4.75 -8.84 1.69
N LYS A 128 5.87 -8.10 1.81
CA LYS A 128 6.14 -7.27 2.99
C LYS A 128 5.15 -6.12 3.15
N GLU A 129 4.60 -5.62 2.05
CA GLU A 129 3.57 -4.57 2.09
C GLU A 129 2.28 -5.06 2.76
N MET A 130 2.03 -6.39 2.84
CA MET A 130 0.85 -6.98 3.48
C MET A 130 -0.44 -6.27 3.04
N SER A 131 -0.71 -6.30 1.73
CA SER A 131 -1.86 -5.64 1.12
C SER A 131 -3.16 -6.02 1.83
N THR A 132 -4.10 -5.08 1.91
CA THR A 132 -5.45 -5.35 2.44
C THR A 132 -6.23 -6.33 1.58
N ASP A 133 -5.90 -6.43 0.28
CA ASP A 133 -6.48 -7.42 -0.61
C ASP A 133 -5.80 -8.79 -0.43
N ARG A 134 -6.58 -9.75 0.07
CA ARG A 134 -6.14 -11.14 0.25
C ARG A 134 -5.82 -11.82 -1.07
N ASN A 135 -6.52 -11.48 -2.16
CA ASN A 135 -6.29 -12.10 -3.47
C ASN A 135 -4.87 -11.81 -3.97
N ILE A 136 -4.45 -10.53 -3.93
CA ILE A 136 -3.08 -10.14 -4.31
C ILE A 136 -2.03 -10.83 -3.45
N ASN A 137 -2.26 -10.95 -2.14
CA ASN A 137 -1.36 -11.70 -1.26
C ASN A 137 -1.24 -13.17 -1.72
N SER A 138 -2.37 -13.85 -1.99
CA SER A 138 -2.36 -15.22 -2.52
C SER A 138 -1.56 -15.33 -3.83
N ILE A 139 -1.79 -14.41 -4.77
CA ILE A 139 -1.09 -14.37 -6.05
C ILE A 139 0.43 -14.19 -5.84
N LEU A 140 0.85 -13.28 -4.97
CA LEU A 140 2.28 -13.01 -4.71
C LEU A 140 2.98 -14.24 -4.12
N PHE A 141 2.39 -14.88 -3.11
CA PHE A 141 2.91 -16.14 -2.56
C PHE A 141 2.93 -17.24 -3.61
N GLY A 142 1.88 -17.37 -4.42
CA GLY A 142 1.83 -18.32 -5.53
C GLY A 142 2.93 -18.09 -6.57
N ASN A 143 3.14 -16.85 -7.01
CA ASN A 143 4.16 -16.52 -8.00
C ASN A 143 5.58 -16.74 -7.45
N ARG A 144 5.80 -16.41 -6.17
CA ARG A 144 7.06 -16.73 -5.49
C ARG A 144 7.29 -18.23 -5.39
N ALA A 145 6.25 -19.03 -5.12
CA ALA A 145 6.32 -20.48 -5.15
C ALA A 145 6.74 -20.99 -6.53
N ALA A 146 6.16 -20.45 -7.62
CA ALA A 146 6.52 -20.83 -8.98
C ALA A 146 8.01 -20.56 -9.27
N ALA A 147 8.51 -19.39 -8.87
CA ALA A 147 9.93 -19.04 -9.04
C ALA A 147 10.84 -19.96 -8.23
N ASN A 148 10.45 -20.32 -7.00
CA ASN A 148 11.16 -21.28 -6.16
C ASN A 148 11.19 -22.68 -6.78
N VAL A 149 10.11 -23.15 -7.42
CA VAL A 149 10.10 -24.43 -8.14
C VAL A 149 11.13 -24.44 -9.27
N HIS A 150 11.23 -23.37 -10.05
CA HIS A 150 12.22 -23.27 -11.13
C HIS A 150 13.67 -23.27 -10.64
N LEU A 151 13.91 -22.82 -9.40
CA LEU A 151 15.22 -22.91 -8.75
C LEU A 151 15.49 -24.25 -8.05
N GLY A 152 14.52 -25.17 -8.03
CA GLY A 152 14.63 -26.44 -7.30
C GLY A 152 14.37 -26.34 -5.79
N ASN A 153 13.93 -25.18 -5.29
CA ASN A 153 13.65 -24.94 -3.87
C ASN A 153 12.26 -25.46 -3.48
N LEU A 154 12.05 -26.78 -3.58
CA LEU A 154 10.73 -27.42 -3.42
C LEU A 154 10.10 -27.18 -2.04
N ARG A 155 10.91 -27.21 -0.96
CA ARG A 155 10.43 -26.94 0.41
C ARG A 155 9.88 -25.53 0.58
N SER A 156 10.60 -24.55 0.04
CA SER A 156 10.18 -23.14 0.08
C SER A 156 8.94 -22.92 -0.76
N ALA A 157 8.88 -23.54 -1.95
CA ALA A 157 7.71 -23.47 -2.82
C ALA A 157 6.46 -24.07 -2.16
N ALA A 158 6.57 -25.24 -1.53
CA ALA A 158 5.44 -25.86 -0.82
C ALA A 158 4.95 -24.97 0.33
N ARG A 159 5.87 -24.39 1.12
CA ARG A 159 5.51 -23.45 2.20
C ARG A 159 4.78 -22.21 1.65
N ASP A 160 5.29 -21.63 0.56
CA ASP A 160 4.65 -20.50 -0.10
C ASP A 160 3.24 -20.86 -0.58
N CYS A 161 3.03 -22.07 -1.11
CA CYS A 161 1.70 -22.52 -1.48
C CYS A 161 0.75 -22.67 -0.28
N VAL A 162 1.24 -23.12 0.88
CA VAL A 162 0.44 -23.18 2.11
C VAL A 162 -0.02 -21.79 2.52
N PHE A 163 0.84 -20.78 2.46
CA PHE A 163 0.46 -19.40 2.76
C PHE A 163 -0.52 -18.83 1.73
N ALA A 164 -0.28 -19.04 0.43
CA ALA A 164 -1.20 -18.60 -0.60
C ALA A 164 -2.62 -19.17 -0.42
N ARG A 165 -2.75 -20.46 -0.10
CA ARG A 165 -4.05 -21.11 0.18
C ARG A 165 -4.77 -20.51 1.39
N ARG A 166 -4.04 -20.00 2.40
CA ARG A 166 -4.64 -19.33 3.57
C ARG A 166 -5.27 -17.99 3.20
N PHE A 167 -4.74 -17.31 2.19
CA PHE A 167 -5.30 -16.04 1.71
C PHE A 167 -6.46 -16.25 0.75
N ASP A 168 -6.30 -17.20 -0.17
CA ASP A 168 -7.35 -17.57 -1.13
C ASP A 168 -7.35 -19.10 -1.31
N PRO A 169 -8.34 -19.80 -0.73
CA PRO A 169 -8.45 -21.25 -0.82
C PRO A 169 -8.89 -21.74 -2.21
N THR A 170 -9.47 -20.86 -3.04
CA THR A 170 -9.98 -21.21 -4.37
C THR A 170 -8.88 -21.23 -5.44
N ASN A 171 -7.68 -20.74 -5.12
CA ASN A 171 -6.57 -20.66 -6.07
C ASN A 171 -6.00 -22.05 -6.42
N LEU A 172 -6.57 -22.69 -7.44
CA LEU A 172 -6.20 -24.02 -7.91
C LEU A 172 -4.74 -24.11 -8.37
N LYS A 173 -4.19 -23.04 -8.95
CA LYS A 173 -2.79 -23.00 -9.42
C LYS A 173 -1.80 -23.25 -8.29
N VAL A 174 -2.13 -22.77 -7.09
CA VAL A 174 -1.34 -22.96 -5.87
C VAL A 174 -1.47 -24.39 -5.34
N ILE A 175 -2.69 -24.93 -5.34
CA ILE A 175 -3.00 -26.28 -4.86
C ILE A 175 -2.23 -27.30 -5.69
N ILE A 176 -2.33 -27.21 -7.01
CA ILE A 176 -1.64 -28.07 -7.97
C ILE A 176 -0.12 -27.98 -7.77
N ARG A 177 0.42 -26.76 -7.68
CA ARG A 177 1.86 -26.57 -7.50
C ARG A 177 2.37 -27.17 -6.20
N CYS A 178 1.60 -27.08 -5.12
CA CYS A 178 1.96 -27.72 -3.84
C CYS A 178 2.00 -29.25 -3.99
N ALA A 179 0.98 -29.84 -4.60
CA ALA A 179 0.92 -31.27 -4.87
C ALA A 179 2.13 -31.75 -5.69
N GLU A 180 2.49 -31.04 -6.76
CA GLU A 180 3.69 -31.33 -7.55
C GLU A 180 4.98 -31.25 -6.71
N CYS A 181 5.09 -30.25 -5.83
CA CYS A 181 6.24 -30.13 -4.93
C CYS A 181 6.32 -31.31 -3.96
N LEU A 182 5.19 -31.71 -3.37
CA LEU A 182 5.12 -32.83 -2.41
C LEU A 182 5.49 -34.15 -3.09
N ILE A 183 5.00 -34.41 -4.31
CA ILE A 183 5.41 -35.59 -5.07
C ILE A 183 6.90 -35.58 -5.39
N LYS A 184 7.43 -34.46 -5.91
CA LYS A 184 8.87 -34.34 -6.22
C LYS A 184 9.76 -34.53 -4.99
N MET A 185 9.22 -34.27 -3.80
CA MET A 185 9.90 -34.51 -2.52
C MET A 185 9.70 -35.93 -1.95
N GLY A 186 8.86 -36.76 -2.57
CA GLY A 186 8.54 -38.11 -2.10
C GLY A 186 7.49 -38.16 -0.97
N TYR A 187 6.77 -37.07 -0.72
CA TYR A 187 5.75 -36.98 0.33
C TYR A 187 4.33 -37.29 -0.21
N GLY A 188 4.14 -38.51 -0.70
CA GLY A 188 2.88 -38.96 -1.30
C GLY A 188 1.66 -38.82 -0.37
N LYS A 189 1.76 -39.31 0.88
CA LYS A 189 0.66 -39.20 1.85
C LYS A 189 0.24 -37.75 2.11
N GLN A 190 1.20 -36.86 2.33
CA GLN A 190 0.92 -35.44 2.53
C GLN A 190 0.30 -34.78 1.29
N CYS A 191 0.65 -35.26 0.08
CA CYS A 191 0.03 -34.79 -1.15
C CYS A 191 -1.45 -35.15 -1.21
N ILE A 192 -1.83 -36.38 -0.81
CA ILE A 192 -3.23 -36.82 -0.76
C ILE A 192 -4.00 -35.98 0.25
N ASP A 193 -3.52 -35.91 1.50
CA ASP A 193 -4.13 -35.11 2.57
C ASP A 193 -4.30 -33.63 2.15
N TRP A 194 -3.31 -33.09 1.43
CA TRP A 194 -3.35 -31.73 0.89
C TRP A 194 -4.45 -31.54 -0.15
N ILE A 195 -4.60 -32.45 -1.11
CA ILE A 195 -5.60 -32.32 -2.16
C ILE A 195 -7.01 -32.58 -1.60
N ASP A 196 -7.17 -33.56 -0.72
CA ASP A 196 -8.47 -33.86 -0.11
C ASP A 196 -8.96 -32.70 0.75
N SER A 197 -8.10 -32.14 1.60
CA SER A 197 -8.44 -30.92 2.35
C SER A 197 -8.76 -29.73 1.44
N SER A 198 -8.07 -29.62 0.31
CA SER A 198 -8.38 -28.60 -0.69
C SER A 198 -9.74 -28.82 -1.35
N LYS A 199 -10.12 -30.05 -1.69
CA LYS A 199 -11.45 -30.35 -2.25
C LYS A 199 -12.56 -29.98 -1.29
N THR A 200 -12.46 -30.36 -0.01
CA THR A 200 -13.46 -29.99 1.00
C THR A 200 -13.62 -28.47 1.11
N LEU A 201 -12.52 -27.73 1.12
CA LEU A 201 -12.55 -26.26 1.14
C LEU A 201 -13.15 -25.67 -0.14
N LEU A 202 -12.93 -26.29 -1.30
CA LEU A 202 -13.52 -25.89 -2.56
C LEU A 202 -15.03 -26.17 -2.58
N ASP A 203 -15.47 -27.35 -2.17
CA ASP A 203 -16.90 -27.72 -2.13
C ASP A 203 -17.68 -26.80 -1.18
N GLU A 204 -17.07 -26.39 -0.06
CA GLU A 204 -17.63 -25.38 0.85
C GLU A 204 -17.69 -23.95 0.25
N THR A 205 -16.86 -23.64 -0.75
CA THR A 205 -16.77 -22.30 -1.36
C THR A 205 -17.40 -22.21 -2.76
N LEU A 206 -17.69 -23.35 -3.39
CA LEU A 206 -18.19 -23.46 -4.78
C LEU A 206 -19.71 -23.25 -4.93
N GLU A 207 -20.45 -22.95 -3.87
CA GLU A 207 -21.87 -22.58 -4.00
C GLU A 207 -22.08 -21.20 -4.65
N GLU A 208 -21.06 -20.34 -4.82
CA GLU A 208 -21.29 -18.95 -5.28
C GLU A 208 -20.59 -18.47 -6.56
N SER A 209 -19.51 -19.07 -7.08
CA SER A 209 -18.94 -18.59 -8.36
C SER A 209 -17.89 -19.52 -8.98
N ILE A 210 -18.16 -20.09 -10.16
CA ILE A 210 -17.15 -20.77 -10.98
C ILE A 210 -16.66 -19.82 -12.08
N GLN A 211 -15.35 -19.59 -12.18
CA GLN A 211 -14.71 -18.92 -13.31
C GLN A 211 -14.09 -19.96 -14.27
N LYS A 212 -14.09 -19.68 -15.58
CA LYS A 212 -13.63 -20.60 -16.64
C LYS A 212 -12.18 -21.12 -16.52
N ASP A 213 -11.31 -20.40 -15.79
CA ASP A 213 -9.94 -20.84 -15.55
C ASP A 213 -9.85 -22.02 -14.56
N ASP A 214 -10.91 -22.25 -13.77
CA ASP A 214 -10.93 -23.27 -12.73
C ASP A 214 -11.17 -24.68 -13.30
N GLU A 215 -11.90 -24.79 -14.41
CA GLU A 215 -12.22 -26.06 -15.06
C GLU A 215 -10.96 -26.84 -15.47
N LYS A 216 -9.95 -26.16 -16.00
CA LYS A 216 -8.67 -26.79 -16.39
C LYS A 216 -7.86 -27.24 -15.18
N GLY A 217 -7.94 -26.50 -14.07
CA GLY A 217 -7.30 -26.87 -12.81
C GLY A 217 -7.95 -28.11 -12.20
N ILE A 218 -9.28 -28.16 -12.22
CA ILE A 218 -10.08 -29.30 -11.77
C ILE A 218 -9.81 -30.53 -12.65
N GLU A 219 -9.80 -30.37 -13.98
CA GLU A 219 -9.46 -31.46 -14.91
C GLU A 219 -8.04 -31.97 -14.70
N PHE A 220 -7.07 -31.08 -14.46
CA PHE A 220 -5.70 -31.47 -14.12
C PHE A 220 -5.65 -32.26 -12.82
N LEU A 221 -6.35 -31.82 -11.76
CA LEU A 221 -6.42 -32.54 -10.50
C LEU A 221 -7.04 -33.93 -10.69
N ASN A 222 -8.15 -34.03 -11.43
CA ASN A 222 -8.79 -35.32 -11.74
C ASN A 222 -7.86 -36.25 -12.52
N ARG A 223 -7.16 -35.72 -13.52
CA ARG A 223 -6.16 -36.49 -14.29
C ARG A 223 -4.95 -36.89 -13.45
N PHE A 224 -4.54 -36.02 -12.52
CA PHE A 224 -3.47 -36.29 -11.58
C PHE A 224 -3.83 -37.47 -10.66
N PHE A 225 -5.06 -37.53 -10.15
CA PHE A 225 -5.54 -38.69 -9.38
C PHE A 225 -5.52 -40.00 -10.18
N LEU A 226 -5.97 -39.95 -11.44
CA LEU A 226 -6.00 -41.13 -12.32
C LEU A 226 -4.61 -41.65 -12.71
N ASN A 227 -3.61 -40.77 -12.83
CA ASN A 227 -2.26 -41.17 -13.27
C ASN A 227 -1.37 -41.70 -12.15
N TYR A 228 -1.70 -41.44 -10.89
CA TYR A 228 -0.89 -41.84 -9.74
C TYR A 228 -1.52 -42.98 -8.92
N ASP A 229 -2.58 -43.64 -9.42
CA ASP A 229 -3.35 -44.70 -8.73
C ASP A 229 -3.66 -44.33 -7.28
N LEU A 230 -4.12 -43.09 -7.09
CA LEU A 230 -4.46 -42.53 -5.77
C LEU A 230 -5.95 -42.72 -5.43
N LEU A 231 -6.66 -43.59 -6.15
CA LEU A 231 -8.06 -43.99 -5.95
C LEU A 231 -8.13 -45.42 -5.40
#